data_AF-A0A0W0VDE0-F1
#
_entry.id   AF-A0A0W0VDE0-F1
#
_cell.length_a   1.000
_cell.length_b   1.000
_cell.length_c   1.000
_cell.angle_alpha   90.00
_cell.angle_beta   90.00
_cell.angle_gamma   90.00
#
_symmetry.space_group_name_H-M   'P 1'
#
loop_
_entity.id
_entity.type
_entity.pdbx_description
1 polymer ?
#
loop_
_entity_poly.entity_id
_entity_poly.type
_entity_poly.pdbx_seq_one_letter_code
_entity_poly.pdbx_strand_id
1 'polypeptide(L)'
;MVLSDTDVFSIAFLENDHSLSHTHSFKTNDCIVMNTVEKIVCPTCASPNTWQKENSFRPFCSERCKLIDLGEWASESRKIPGSSMTDAQAPDVD
;
A
#
# COMPACT_ATOMS: atom_id res chain seq x y z
N MET A 1 15.38 30.64 46.46
CA MET A 1 15.87 30.54 47.86
C MET A 1 14.68 30.04 48.68
N VAL A 2 14.60 28.85 49.27
CA VAL A 2 15.57 27.81 49.64
C VAL A 2 14.72 26.54 49.94
N LEU A 3 15.10 25.37 49.38
CA LEU A 3 15.04 23.96 49.90
C LEU A 3 13.67 23.29 50.23
N SER A 4 13.30 22.14 49.62
CA SER A 4 13.69 20.71 49.88
C SER A 4 12.87 20.10 51.06
N ASP A 5 12.47 18.84 51.21
CA ASP A 5 12.75 17.50 50.64
C ASP A 5 11.53 16.57 50.92
N THR A 6 11.58 15.39 50.32
CA THR A 6 10.90 14.12 50.63
C THR A 6 10.62 13.87 52.13
N ASP A 7 9.52 13.26 52.56
CA ASP A 7 9.31 11.80 52.61
C ASP A 7 8.05 11.54 53.46
N VAL A 8 7.10 10.68 53.04
CA VAL A 8 6.46 9.69 53.94
C VAL A 8 5.93 8.52 53.10
N PHE A 9 6.81 7.55 52.90
CA PHE A 9 6.55 6.11 52.88
C PHE A 9 5.22 5.64 53.53
N SER A 10 4.38 4.91 52.78
CA SER A 10 3.53 3.77 53.26
C SER A 10 2.59 3.33 52.11
N ILE A 11 3.03 2.47 51.20
CA ILE A 11 2.89 1.00 51.22
C ILE A 11 1.43 0.49 51.19
N ALA A 12 1.12 -0.10 50.03
CA ALA A 12 0.20 -1.21 49.72
C ALA A 12 -1.30 -1.02 49.95
N PHE A 13 -2.13 -1.42 48.97
CA PHE A 13 -2.98 -2.61 49.09
C PHE A 13 -3.73 -2.89 47.77
N LEU A 14 -3.34 -4.00 47.12
CA LEU A 14 -4.14 -4.93 46.30
C LEU A 14 -4.73 -4.50 44.94
N GLU A 15 -4.15 -5.09 43.89
CA GLU A 15 -4.81 -5.49 42.65
C GLU A 15 -6.02 -6.39 42.94
N ASN A 16 -7.19 -6.13 42.33
CA ASN A 16 -8.02 -7.18 41.71
C ASN A 16 -9.16 -6.58 40.86
N ASP A 17 -9.40 -7.24 39.74
CA ASP A 17 -10.20 -6.91 38.56
C ASP A 17 -11.67 -6.51 38.74
N HIS A 18 -12.20 -5.67 37.82
CA HIS A 18 -12.96 -6.17 36.66
C HIS A 18 -13.71 -5.02 35.95
N SER A 19 -13.22 -4.72 34.74
CA SER A 19 -13.98 -4.35 33.56
C SER A 19 -14.95 -3.16 33.64
N LEU A 20 -14.56 -2.04 33.03
CA LEU A 20 -15.30 -1.35 31.95
C LEU A 20 -14.60 -0.03 31.62
N SER A 21 -13.49 -0.12 30.89
CA SER A 21 -12.91 1.03 30.19
C SER A 21 -12.53 0.59 28.77
N HIS A 22 -13.53 0.44 27.91
CA HIS A 22 -13.29 0.60 26.47
C HIS A 22 -13.10 2.10 26.20
N THR A 23 -11.94 2.63 26.56
CA THR A 23 -11.33 3.64 25.70
C THR A 23 -10.75 2.85 24.54
N HIS A 24 -11.26 3.08 23.33
CA HIS A 24 -10.66 2.53 22.13
C HIS A 24 -9.26 3.13 22.05
N SER A 25 -8.30 2.42 22.62
CA SER A 25 -6.89 2.64 22.41
C SER A 25 -6.71 2.47 20.92
N PHE A 26 -6.64 3.60 20.19
CA PHE A 26 -5.90 3.66 18.96
C PHE A 26 -4.45 3.35 19.34
N LYS A 27 -4.17 2.06 19.58
CA LYS A 27 -2.87 1.50 19.31
C LYS A 27 -2.70 1.78 17.84
N THR A 28 -1.95 2.82 17.53
CA THR A 28 -1.16 2.87 16.32
C THR A 28 -0.31 1.61 16.37
N ASN A 29 -0.91 0.48 16.00
CA ASN A 29 -0.18 -0.70 15.60
C ASN A 29 0.75 -0.16 14.54
N ASP A 30 2.01 -0.13 14.92
CA ASP A 30 3.13 0.33 14.13
C ASP A 30 3.05 -0.32 12.76
N CYS A 31 2.38 0.33 11.81
CA CYS A 31 2.75 0.23 10.42
C CYS A 31 4.10 0.93 10.33
N ILE A 32 5.15 0.25 10.79
CA ILE A 32 6.48 0.43 10.23
C ILE A 32 6.27 0.15 8.75
N VAL A 33 6.01 1.21 8.00
CA VAL A 33 6.12 1.21 6.55
C VAL A 33 7.58 0.90 6.31
N MET A 34 7.91 -0.39 6.23
CA MET A 34 9.17 -0.85 5.69
C MET A 34 9.16 -0.41 4.24
N ASN A 35 9.68 0.79 3.98
CA ASN A 35 9.88 1.31 2.64
C ASN A 35 11.11 0.60 2.06
N THR A 36 10.98 -0.70 1.82
CA THR A 36 11.86 -1.41 0.91
C THR A 36 11.51 -0.86 -0.47
N VAL A 37 12.40 -0.05 -1.05
CA VAL A 37 12.27 0.39 -2.45
C VAL A 37 12.31 -0.88 -3.30
N GLU A 38 11.14 -1.45 -3.58
CA GLU A 38 11.02 -2.60 -4.46
C GLU A 38 11.64 -2.17 -5.80
N LYS A 39 12.67 -2.90 -6.23
CA LYS A 39 13.30 -2.68 -7.53
C LYS A 39 12.27 -3.05 -8.60
N ILE A 40 11.48 -2.07 -9.02
CA ILE A 40 10.56 -2.22 -10.14
C ILE A 40 11.38 -2.48 -11.42
N VAL A 41 10.99 -3.52 -12.15
CA VAL A 41 11.59 -3.91 -13.43
C VAL A 41 10.84 -3.27 -14.59
N CYS A 42 11.54 -2.98 -15.69
CA CYS A 42 10.89 -2.49 -16.91
C CYS A 42 9.99 -3.58 -17.51
N PRO A 43 8.68 -3.33 -17.72
CA PRO A 43 7.77 -4.36 -18.23
C PRO A 43 8.02 -4.73 -19.70
N THR A 44 8.72 -3.88 -20.46
CA THR A 44 9.00 -4.10 -21.89
C THR A 44 10.27 -4.90 -22.13
N CYS A 45 11.32 -4.67 -21.34
CA CYS A 45 12.65 -5.24 -21.58
C CYS A 45 13.27 -5.93 -20.37
N ALA A 46 12.56 -6.00 -19.24
CA ALA A 46 13.00 -6.59 -17.97
C ALA A 46 14.25 -5.95 -17.33
N SER A 47 14.67 -4.76 -17.79
CA SER A 47 15.80 -4.04 -17.18
C SER A 47 15.51 -3.70 -15.70
N PRO A 48 16.48 -3.90 -14.78
CA PRO A 48 16.27 -3.69 -13.35
C PRO A 48 16.26 -2.21 -12.95
N ASN A 49 15.59 -1.93 -11.84
CA ASN A 49 15.67 -0.66 -11.09
C ASN A 49 15.28 0.59 -11.90
N THR A 50 14.04 0.62 -12.40
CA THR A 50 13.52 1.77 -13.15
C THR A 50 13.19 2.98 -12.25
N TRP A 51 13.18 2.80 -10.93
CA TRP A 51 12.74 3.81 -9.96
C TRP A 51 13.81 4.85 -9.55
N GLN A 52 14.60 5.33 -10.51
CA GLN A 52 15.64 6.37 -10.29
C GLN A 52 15.07 7.77 -10.52
N LYS A 53 15.40 8.76 -9.67
CA LYS A 53 14.85 10.14 -9.74
C LYS A 53 15.03 10.79 -11.12
N GLU A 54 16.10 10.45 -11.81
CA GLU A 54 16.49 10.95 -13.12
C GLU A 54 15.66 10.34 -14.26
N ASN A 55 14.99 9.20 -14.02
CA ASN A 55 14.17 8.52 -15.02
C ASN A 55 12.74 9.10 -15.06
N SER A 56 12.46 9.94 -16.06
CA SER A 56 11.11 10.48 -16.28
C SER A 56 10.13 9.49 -16.92
N PHE A 57 10.59 8.32 -17.37
CA PHE A 57 9.80 7.33 -18.11
C PHE A 57 9.33 6.15 -17.27
N ARG A 58 9.43 6.25 -15.94
CA ARG A 58 8.91 5.25 -14.98
C ARG A 58 7.46 4.84 -15.34
N PRO A 59 7.10 3.54 -15.29
CA PRO A 59 7.87 2.39 -14.82
C PRO A 59 8.86 1.81 -15.86
N PHE A 60 8.98 2.39 -17.05
CA PHE A 60 9.88 1.95 -18.11
C PHE A 60 11.30 2.48 -17.91
N CYS A 61 12.30 1.81 -18.49
CA CYS A 61 13.69 2.26 -18.39
C CYS A 61 14.06 3.41 -19.35
N SER A 62 13.24 3.67 -20.38
CA SER A 62 13.49 4.70 -21.39
C SER A 62 12.24 5.02 -22.20
N GLU A 63 12.28 6.14 -22.94
CA GLU A 63 11.22 6.53 -23.87
C GLU A 63 10.91 5.45 -24.92
N ARG A 64 11.95 4.79 -25.43
CA ARG A 64 11.79 3.68 -26.39
C ARG A 64 10.88 2.58 -25.85
N CYS A 65 11.08 2.15 -24.60
CA CYS A 65 10.27 1.08 -24.00
C CYS A 65 8.81 1.52 -23.81
N LYS A 66 8.59 2.77 -23.42
CA LYS A 66 7.25 3.37 -23.35
C LYS A 66 6.54 3.33 -24.71
N LEU A 67 7.23 3.71 -25.79
CA LEU A 67 6.65 3.72 -27.14
C LEU A 67 6.36 2.32 -27.68
N ILE A 68 7.22 1.33 -27.37
CA ILE A 68 6.97 -0.07 -27.74
C ILE A 68 5.71 -0.58 -27.04
N ASP A 69 5.58 -0.35 -25.74
CA ASP A 69 4.39 -0.78 -24.98
C ASP A 69 3.11 -0.19 -25.60
N LEU A 70 3.10 1.12 -25.87
CA LEU A 70 1.99 1.79 -26.56
C LEU A 70 1.71 1.19 -27.94
N GLY A 71 2.76 0.86 -28.70
CA GLY A 71 2.64 0.20 -30.01
C GLY A 71 1.99 -1.17 -29.93
N GLU A 72 2.34 -1.98 -28.93
CA GLU A 72 1.75 -3.32 -28.73
C GLU A 72 0.26 -3.27 -28.37
N TRP A 73 -0.16 -2.23 -27.63
CA TRP A 73 -1.59 -1.98 -27.37
C TRP A 73 -2.31 -1.49 -28.63
N ALA A 74 -1.71 -0.56 -29.37
CA ALA A 74 -2.29 -0.04 -30.60
C ALA A 74 -2.41 -1.11 -31.69
N SER A 75 -1.51 -2.10 -31.70
CA SER A 75 -1.54 -3.23 -32.64
C SER A 75 -2.37 -4.43 -32.16
N GLU A 76 -3.09 -4.30 -31.05
CA GLU A 76 -3.88 -5.38 -30.41
C GLU A 76 -3.07 -6.62 -30.00
N SER A 77 -1.73 -6.52 -29.96
CA SER A 77 -0.84 -7.59 -29.49
C SER A 77 -0.96 -7.75 -27.98
N ARG A 78 -1.24 -6.66 -27.26
CA ARG A 78 -1.70 -6.69 -25.86
C ARG A 78 -3.21 -6.49 -25.80
N LYS A 79 -3.90 -7.43 -25.15
CA LYS A 79 -5.34 -7.37 -24.94
C LYS A 79 -5.73 -7.94 -23.59
N ILE A 80 -6.79 -7.38 -23.02
CA ILE A 80 -7.43 -7.93 -21.83
C ILE A 80 -8.50 -8.90 -22.30
N PRO A 81 -8.45 -10.19 -21.89
CA PRO A 81 -9.49 -11.14 -22.26
C PRO A 81 -10.84 -10.70 -21.69
N GLY A 82 -11.85 -10.59 -22.55
CA GLY A 82 -13.23 -10.38 -22.12
C GLY A 82 -13.88 -11.69 -21.71
N SER A 83 -14.81 -11.65 -20.75
CA SER A 83 -15.79 -12.71 -20.57
C SER A 83 -16.74 -12.72 -21.75
N SER A 84 -17.06 -13.90 -22.30
CA SER A 84 -18.14 -14.03 -23.28
C SER A 84 -19.44 -13.56 -22.64
N MET A 85 -19.94 -12.39 -23.04
CA MET A 85 -21.32 -12.05 -22.78
C MET A 85 -22.13 -12.98 -23.67
N THR A 86 -22.67 -14.06 -23.09
CA THR A 86 -23.79 -14.75 -23.74
C THR A 86 -24.91 -13.72 -23.70
N ASP A 87 -25.40 -13.30 -24.87
CA ASP A 87 -26.46 -12.31 -25.00
C ASP A 87 -27.59 -12.69 -24.04
N ALA A 88 -27.67 -12.00 -22.90
CA ALA A 88 -28.83 -12.03 -22.06
C ALA A 88 -29.90 -11.29 -22.86
N GLN A 89 -30.58 -12.04 -23.74
CA GLN A 89 -31.80 -11.63 -24.40
C GLN A 89 -32.66 -10.95 -23.34
N ALA A 90 -32.81 -9.63 -23.47
CA ALA A 90 -33.86 -8.93 -22.78
C ALA A 90 -35.16 -9.68 -23.12
N PRO A 91 -35.93 -10.17 -22.15
CA PRO A 91 -37.21 -10.79 -22.46
C PRO A 91 -38.05 -9.73 -23.19
N ASP A 92 -38.43 -10.05 -24.42
CA ASP A 92 -39.40 -9.27 -25.18
C ASP A 92 -40.66 -9.13 -24.31
N VAL A 93 -40.93 -7.92 -23.82
CA VAL A 93 -42.15 -7.61 -23.08
C VAL A 93 -43.20 -7.24 -24.11
N ASP A 94 -44.13 -8.17 -24.35
CA ASP A 94 -45.36 -7.96 -25.13
C ASP A 94 -46.32 -6.99 -24.39
#